data_AF-A0A150QYV9-F1
#
_entry.id   AF-A0A150QYV9-F1
#
_cell.length_a   1.000
_cell.length_b   1.000
_cell.length_c   1.000
_cell.angle_alpha   90.00
_cell.angle_beta   90.00
_cell.angle_gamma   90.00
#
_symmetry.space_group_name_H-M   'P 1'
#
loop_
_entity.id
_entity.type
_entity.pdbx_description
1 polymer ?
#
loop_
_entity_poly.entity_id
_entity_poly.type
_entity_poly.pdbx_seq_one_letter_code
_entity_poly.pdbx_strand_id
1 'polypeptide(L)'
;MYFPEAEEVHETNRYLELRTALYLSLKRELAHTATLGSDQFVYWDPRTSKKRLAPDAFVRLGVPHRTFRTWKTWLHGAPDLGVEIVSESDEGEPDWDEKLDARRGGGQGARGGGQGARGEQGAGS
;
A
#
# COMPACT_ATOMS: atom_id res chain seq x y z
N MET A 1 -0.10 -29.75 33.54
CA MET A 1 -0.36 -28.55 32.73
C MET A 1 0.97 -28.15 32.13
N TYR A 2 1.14 -28.33 30.82
CA TYR A 2 2.36 -27.96 30.10
C TYR A 2 2.11 -26.59 29.47
N PHE A 3 2.90 -25.60 29.88
CA PHE A 3 2.89 -24.26 29.29
C PHE A 3 4.10 -24.24 28.34
N PRO A 4 3.94 -23.94 27.04
CA PRO A 4 5.08 -23.85 26.14
C PRO A 4 6.01 -22.73 26.62
N GLU A 5 7.32 -23.00 26.65
CA GLU A 5 8.34 -22.09 27.19
C GLU A 5 8.53 -20.84 26.31
N ALA A 6 8.09 -20.92 25.04
CA ALA A 6 7.87 -19.78 24.14
C ALA A 6 6.86 -20.17 23.05
N GLU A 7 5.96 -19.26 22.68
CA GLU A 7 5.43 -19.23 21.31
C GLU A 7 6.49 -18.55 20.43
N GLU A 8 6.74 -19.06 19.22
CA GLU A 8 7.57 -18.34 18.24
C GLU A 8 6.86 -17.04 17.85
N VAL A 9 7.13 -15.98 18.61
CA VAL A 9 6.70 -14.63 18.24
C VAL A 9 7.69 -14.14 17.19
N HIS A 10 7.33 -14.30 15.92
CA HIS A 10 8.13 -13.80 14.79
C HIS A 10 8.39 -12.29 14.87
N GLU A 11 7.54 -11.53 15.57
CA GLU A 11 7.67 -10.09 15.76
C GLU A 11 8.43 -9.78 17.06
N THR A 12 9.74 -9.61 16.96
CA THR A 12 10.53 -9.08 18.10
C THR A 12 10.18 -7.60 18.35
N ASN A 13 10.35 -7.10 19.58
CA ASN A 13 10.20 -5.67 19.88
C ASN A 13 11.01 -4.78 18.93
N ARG A 14 12.14 -5.27 18.43
CA ARG A 14 12.98 -4.60 17.42
C ARG A 14 12.23 -4.34 16.11
N TYR A 15 11.38 -5.26 15.66
CA TYR A 15 10.57 -5.07 14.44
C TYR A 15 9.57 -3.92 14.61
N LEU A 16 8.86 -3.90 15.74
CA LEU A 16 7.94 -2.83 16.08
C LEU A 16 8.66 -1.46 16.16
N GLU A 17 9.83 -1.42 16.79
CA GLU A 17 10.66 -0.22 16.88
C GLU A 17 11.09 0.29 15.50
N LEU A 18 11.58 -0.61 14.63
CA LEU A 18 12.00 -0.27 13.27
C LEU A 18 10.83 0.23 12.42
N ARG A 19 9.69 -0.47 12.43
CA ARG A 19 8.48 -0.07 11.70
C ARG A 19 7.97 1.29 12.17
N THR A 20 7.95 1.51 13.47
CA THR A 20 7.56 2.79 14.06
C THR A 20 8.51 3.92 13.65
N ALA A 21 9.82 3.70 13.77
CA ALA A 21 10.83 4.68 13.38
C ALA A 21 10.75 5.03 11.89
N LEU A 22 10.58 4.02 11.02
CA LEU A 22 10.39 4.19 9.58
C LEU A 22 9.15 5.05 9.30
N TYR A 23 7.99 4.66 9.83
CA TYR A 23 6.74 5.37 9.59
C TYR A 23 6.80 6.82 10.06
N LEU A 24 7.33 7.08 11.26
CA LEU A 24 7.44 8.44 11.80
C LEU A 24 8.43 9.29 10.99
N SER A 25 9.53 8.72 10.52
CA SER A 25 10.50 9.42 9.67
C SER A 25 9.88 9.78 8.33
N LEU A 26 9.24 8.83 7.64
CA LEU A 26 8.55 9.10 6.38
C LEU A 26 7.42 10.12 6.56
N LYS A 27 6.65 10.03 7.65
CA LYS A 27 5.56 10.96 7.92
C LYS A 27 6.08 12.38 8.13
N ARG A 28 7.15 12.53 8.91
CA ARG A 28 7.79 13.84 9.14
C ARG A 28 8.19 14.50 7.81
N GLU A 29 8.82 13.74 6.93
CA GLU A 29 9.39 14.31 5.70
C GLU A 29 8.35 14.44 4.58
N LEU A 30 7.40 13.51 4.44
CA LEU A 30 6.56 13.40 3.25
C LEU A 30 5.07 13.71 3.48
N ALA A 31 4.59 13.83 4.72
CA ALA A 31 3.15 13.96 4.97
C ALA A 31 2.51 15.21 4.33
N HIS A 32 3.31 16.23 4.04
CA HIS A 32 2.84 17.45 3.39
C HIS A 32 2.51 17.25 1.89
N THR A 33 3.05 16.21 1.24
CA THR A 33 2.89 15.94 -0.20
C THR A 33 2.48 14.51 -0.53
N ALA A 34 2.45 13.62 0.45
CA ALA A 34 2.17 12.20 0.25
C ALA A 34 1.30 11.61 1.37
N THR A 35 0.55 10.55 1.03
CA THR A 35 -0.22 9.77 1.97
C THR A 35 0.53 8.50 2.31
N LEU A 36 0.74 8.29 3.61
CA LEU A 36 1.49 7.16 4.14
C LEU A 36 0.59 6.20 4.90
N GLY A 37 0.95 4.91 4.86
CA GLY A 37 0.42 3.89 5.76
C GLY A 37 1.52 2.99 6.29
N SER A 38 1.18 2.21 7.31
CA SER A 38 2.02 1.23 7.98
C SER A 38 1.12 0.17 8.60
N ASP A 39 1.37 -1.10 8.26
CA ASP A 39 0.62 -2.27 8.73
C ASP A 39 -0.92 -2.15 8.53
N GLN A 40 -1.33 -1.43 7.49
CA GLN A 40 -2.73 -1.36 7.05
C GLN A 40 -2.90 -2.12 5.75
N PHE A 41 -4.02 -2.84 5.63
CA PHE A 41 -4.31 -3.58 4.42
C PHE A 41 -4.48 -2.67 3.18
N VAL A 42 -3.71 -3.01 2.15
CA VAL A 42 -3.79 -2.51 0.78
C VAL A 42 -4.48 -3.54 -0.09
N TYR A 43 -5.65 -3.21 -0.63
CA TYR A 43 -6.46 -4.08 -1.49
C TYR A 43 -6.32 -3.66 -2.96
N TRP A 44 -6.17 -4.63 -3.87
CA TRP A 44 -6.05 -4.35 -5.31
C TRP A 44 -7.16 -4.95 -6.20
N ASP A 45 -8.06 -5.78 -5.67
CA ASP A 45 -9.22 -6.29 -6.42
C ASP A 45 -10.53 -5.89 -5.71
N PRO A 46 -11.40 -5.08 -6.32
CA PRO A 46 -12.66 -4.65 -5.69
C PRO A 46 -13.67 -5.78 -5.49
N ARG A 47 -13.44 -6.95 -6.10
CA ARG A 47 -14.39 -8.09 -6.07
C ARG A 47 -14.09 -9.09 -4.95
N THR A 48 -12.95 -8.96 -4.26
CA THR A 48 -12.58 -9.92 -3.21
C THR A 48 -11.75 -9.26 -2.11
N SER A 49 -12.04 -9.62 -0.85
CA SER A 49 -11.26 -9.19 0.31
C SER A 49 -9.97 -10.00 0.49
N LYS A 50 -9.75 -11.06 -0.29
CA LYS A 50 -8.58 -11.94 -0.16
C LYS A 50 -7.32 -11.37 -0.84
N LYS A 51 -7.48 -10.49 -1.82
CA LYS A 51 -6.38 -9.87 -2.56
C LYS A 51 -5.93 -8.59 -1.85
N ARG A 52 -5.13 -8.78 -0.81
CA ARG A 52 -4.59 -7.72 0.03
C ARG A 52 -3.19 -8.06 0.56
N LEU A 53 -2.43 -7.02 0.89
CA LEU A 53 -1.16 -7.10 1.62
C LEU A 53 -1.15 -6.02 2.72
N ALA A 54 -0.36 -6.20 3.76
CA ALA A 54 -0.11 -5.20 4.79
C ALA A 54 1.40 -4.89 4.79
N PRO A 55 1.85 -3.89 4.02
CA PRO A 55 3.25 -3.48 4.02
C PRO A 55 3.62 -2.84 5.36
N ASP A 56 4.87 -3.00 5.80
CA ASP A 56 5.37 -2.28 6.97
C ASP A 56 5.28 -0.77 6.82
N ALA A 57 5.52 -0.28 5.60
CA ALA A 57 5.17 1.08 5.21
C ALA A 57 4.80 1.15 3.73
N PHE A 58 3.93 2.09 3.37
CA PHE A 58 3.71 2.47 1.97
C PHE A 58 3.56 3.98 1.81
N VAL A 59 3.83 4.47 0.60
CA VAL A 59 3.71 5.89 0.24
C VAL A 59 2.92 6.05 -1.05
N ARG A 60 1.95 6.97 -1.06
CA ARG A 60 1.27 7.49 -2.25
C ARG A 60 1.60 8.97 -2.42
N LEU A 61 2.34 9.30 -3.48
CA LEU A 61 2.77 10.67 -3.80
C LEU A 61 1.63 11.52 -4.38
N GLY A 62 1.75 12.84 -4.23
CA GLY A 62 0.85 13.84 -4.83
C GLY A 62 -0.47 14.03 -4.08
N VAL A 63 -0.64 13.38 -2.94
CA VAL A 63 -1.85 13.46 -2.11
C VAL A 63 -1.43 13.64 -0.66
N PRO A 64 -1.62 14.83 -0.03
CA PRO A 64 -1.25 15.06 1.36
C PRO A 64 -1.84 14.02 2.32
N HIS A 65 -1.11 13.72 3.39
CA HIS A 65 -1.46 12.67 4.31
C HIS A 65 -2.81 12.93 4.99
N ARG A 66 -3.61 11.86 5.07
CA ARG A 66 -4.89 11.83 5.76
C ARG A 66 -5.02 10.51 6.53
N THR A 67 -5.96 10.48 7.46
CA THR A 67 -6.32 9.23 8.16
C THR A 67 -7.17 8.34 7.25
N PHE A 68 -6.97 7.03 7.35
CA PHE A 68 -7.76 6.00 6.68
C PHE A 68 -7.67 4.70 7.47
N ARG A 69 -8.65 3.80 7.27
CA ARG A 69 -8.64 2.45 7.90
C ARG A 69 -7.92 1.42 7.04
N THR A 70 -8.17 1.46 5.74
CA THR A 70 -7.58 0.55 4.74
C THR A 70 -7.32 1.33 3.46
N TRP A 71 -6.41 0.82 2.62
CA TRP A 71 -6.11 1.38 1.33
C TRP A 71 -6.75 0.54 0.22
N LYS A 72 -7.50 1.19 -0.67
CA LYS A 72 -8.15 0.55 -1.81
C LYS A 72 -7.60 1.18 -3.07
N THR A 73 -6.83 0.43 -3.86
CA THR A 73 -6.11 1.01 -5.01
C THR A 73 -7.05 1.59 -6.05
N TRP A 74 -8.24 1.03 -6.23
CA TRP A 74 -9.25 1.55 -7.14
C TRP A 74 -9.89 2.87 -6.69
N LEU A 75 -9.73 3.29 -5.43
CA LEU A 75 -10.20 4.60 -4.93
C LEU A 75 -9.10 5.64 -4.87
N HIS A 76 -7.85 5.23 -4.67
CA HIS A 76 -6.76 6.12 -4.29
C HIS A 76 -5.49 5.98 -5.15
N GLY A 77 -5.49 5.06 -6.10
CA GLY A 77 -4.31 4.60 -6.83
C GLY A 77 -3.50 3.57 -6.04
N ALA A 78 -2.65 2.82 -6.74
CA ALA A 78 -1.64 1.99 -6.09
C ALA A 78 -0.63 2.89 -5.33
N PRO A 79 -0.08 2.42 -4.19
CA PRO A 79 1.09 3.06 -3.60
C PRO A 79 2.25 3.14 -4.61
N ASP A 80 3.00 4.24 -4.59
CA ASP A 80 4.20 4.42 -5.42
C ASP A 80 5.42 3.73 -4.81
N LEU A 81 5.40 3.48 -3.50
CA LEU A 81 6.42 2.77 -2.74
C LEU A 81 5.77 1.86 -1.70
N GLY A 82 6.30 0.64 -1.55
CA GLY A 82 6.05 -0.25 -0.42
C GLY A 82 7.37 -0.72 0.17
N VAL A 83 7.46 -0.81 1.49
CA VAL A 83 8.66 -1.22 2.24
C VAL A 83 8.30 -2.40 3.12
N GLU A 84 9.20 -3.38 3.20
CA GLU A 84 9.17 -4.49 4.15
C GLU A 84 10.51 -4.51 4.89
N ILE A 85 10.46 -4.74 6.20
CA ILE A 85 11.61 -4.90 7.08
C ILE A 85 11.91 -6.40 7.13
N VAL A 86 13.15 -6.77 6.84
CA VAL A 86 13.59 -8.17 6.86
C VAL A 86 14.23 -8.47 8.22
N SER A 87 13.90 -9.61 8.80
CA SER A 87 14.48 -10.11 10.06
C SER A 87 15.62 -11.10 9.79
N GLU A 88 16.51 -11.28 10.77
CA GLU A 88 17.61 -12.26 10.69
C GLU A 88 17.10 -13.70 10.59
N SER A 89 15.88 -13.98 11.03
CA SER A 89 15.20 -15.28 10.86
C SER A 89 14.63 -15.50 9.46
N ASP A 90 14.63 -14.49 8.58
CA ASP A 90 14.24 -14.60 7.17
C ASP A 90 15.43 -15.05 6.29
N GLU A 91 16.37 -15.84 6.85
CA GLU A 91 17.48 -16.48 6.13
C GLU A 91 16.95 -17.54 5.14
N GLY A 92 16.38 -17.05 4.05
CA GLY A 92 15.92 -17.79 2.87
C GLY A 92 15.27 -16.78 1.94
N GLU A 93 15.68 -16.73 0.67
CA GLU A 93 15.16 -15.76 -0.30
C GLU A 93 13.61 -15.75 -0.26
N PRO A 94 12.98 -14.68 0.24
CA PRO A 94 11.55 -14.51 0.10
C PRO A 94 11.24 -14.51 -1.38
N ASP A 95 10.10 -15.08 -1.79
CA ASP A 95 9.57 -14.91 -3.15
C ASP A 95 9.12 -13.45 -3.33
N TRP A 96 10.13 -12.59 -3.49
CA TRP A 96 9.97 -11.17 -3.70
C TRP A 96 9.30 -10.89 -5.03
N ASP A 97 9.44 -11.78 -6.01
CA ASP A 97 8.79 -11.66 -7.31
C ASP A 97 7.28 -11.79 -7.17
N GLU A 98 6.75 -12.75 -6.40
CA GLU A 98 5.31 -12.83 -6.11
C GLU A 98 4.79 -11.58 -5.37
N LYS A 99 5.55 -11.11 -4.36
CA LYS A 99 5.20 -9.89 -3.62
C LYS A 99 5.30 -8.61 -4.47
N LEU A 100 6.23 -8.54 -5.42
CA LEU A 100 6.45 -7.39 -6.31
C LEU A 100 5.47 -7.39 -7.48
N ASP A 101 5.10 -8.55 -8.01
CA ASP A 101 4.10 -8.69 -9.08
C ASP A 101 2.71 -8.28 -8.59
N ALA A 102 2.36 -8.59 -7.34
CA ALA A 102 1.17 -8.04 -6.69
C ALA A 102 1.19 -6.48 -6.64
N ARG A 103 2.36 -5.87 -6.44
CA ARG A 103 2.53 -4.40 -6.42
C ARG A 103 2.47 -3.80 -7.83
N ARG A 104 3.04 -4.47 -8.85
CA ARG A 104 3.02 -4.05 -10.26
C ARG A 104 1.63 -4.19 -10.91
N GLY A 105 0.88 -5.23 -10.55
CA GLY A 105 -0.46 -5.50 -11.09
C GLY A 105 -1.53 -4.44 -10.75
N GLY A 106 -1.29 -3.59 -9.75
CA GLY A 106 -2.20 -2.49 -9.36
C GLY A 106 -2.04 -1.19 -10.17
N GLY A 107 -1.02 -1.09 -11.04
CA GLY A 107 -0.68 0.13 -11.78
C GLY A 107 -1.44 0.36 -13.09
N GLN A 108 -2.18 -0.64 -13.59
CA GLN A 108 -2.91 -0.54 -14.87
C GLN A 108 -4.42 -0.56 -14.63
N GLY A 109 -5.01 0.62 -14.48
CA GLY A 109 -6.47 0.73 -14.46
C GLY A 109 -7.03 2.01 -13.87
N ALA A 110 -6.70 3.19 -14.41
CA ALA A 110 -7.53 4.40 -14.36
C ALA A 110 -6.91 5.58 -15.13
N ARG A 111 -6.59 5.41 -16.42
CA ARG A 111 -6.49 6.54 -17.36
C ARG A 111 -7.04 6.09 -18.71
N GLY A 112 -8.28 6.48 -19.01
CA GLY A 112 -8.85 6.29 -20.34
C GLY A 112 -10.37 6.46 -20.38
N GLY A 113 -10.85 7.65 -20.76
CA GLY A 113 -12.21 7.81 -21.31
C GLY A 113 -12.98 9.02 -20.81
N GLY A 114 -12.50 10.23 -21.12
CA GLY A 114 -13.23 11.47 -20.83
C GLY A 114 -12.87 12.60 -21.79
N GLN A 115 -13.19 12.41 -23.07
CA GLN A 115 -13.23 13.40 -24.16
C GLN A 115 -13.99 12.71 -25.30
N GLY A 116 -15.06 13.22 -25.91
CA GLY A 116 -15.84 14.45 -25.75
C GLY A 116 -17.08 14.31 -26.64
N ALA A 117 -18.20 14.88 -26.23
CA ALA A 117 -19.35 15.11 -27.10
C ALA A 117 -20.15 16.30 -26.55
N ARG A 118 -19.78 17.50 -26.97
CA ARG A 118 -20.60 18.72 -26.89
C ARG A 118 -20.37 19.55 -28.15
N GLY A 119 -21.48 20.01 -28.74
CA GLY A 119 -21.56 20.81 -29.97
C GLY A 119 -21.65 19.89 -31.19
N GLU A 120 -22.67 19.93 -32.04
CA GLU A 120 -23.27 21.13 -32.62
C GLU A 120 -24.80 21.02 -32.70
N GLN A 121 -25.48 22.08 -32.26
CA GLN A 121 -26.80 22.47 -32.72
C GLN A 121 -26.60 23.64 -33.70
N GLY A 122 -27.31 23.61 -34.82
CA GLY A 122 -27.75 24.81 -35.53
C GLY A 122 -26.98 25.18 -36.79
N ALA A 123 -27.54 24.84 -37.94
CA ALA A 123 -27.54 25.74 -39.10
C ALA A 123 -28.89 25.62 -39.79
N GLY A 124 -29.69 26.68 -39.68
CA GLY A 124 -30.86 26.89 -40.53
C GLY A 124 -30.44 27.49 -41.87
N SER A 125 -31.11 27.06 -42.93
CA SER A 125 -31.97 27.87 -43.80
C SER A 125 -32.68 26.95 -44.79
#